data_AF-A0AAV5SKB3-F1
#
_entry.id   AF-A0AAV5SKB3-F1
#
_cell.length_a   1.000
_cell.length_b   1.000
_cell.length_c   1.000
_cell.angle_alpha   90.00
_cell.angle_beta   90.00
_cell.angle_gamma   90.00
#
_symmetry.space_group_name_H-M   'P 1'
#
loop_
_entity.id
_entity.type
_entity.pdbx_description
1 polymer ?
#
loop_
_entity_poly.entity_id
_entity_poly.type
_entity_poly.pdbx_seq_one_letter_code
_entity_poly.pdbx_strand_id
1 'polypeptide(L)'
;MTANRGTQPYSPIELLMEELSGAYDEKVDIWSVSALLCELITGHQLFGNESGNSLKVQIEYCGQVDQVVINKIGKEMDRRNLELYSTGKKRRDFIQILRSTMKPNRNIKDSDILVNEDNLRAFINQTLQFDPERRMSADRALAHPFLRSTEPWERALPPNEEEALLSLRNHIWNEINQTA
;
A
#
# COMPACT_ATOMS: atom_id res chain seq x y z
N MET A 1 26.31 0.04 7.05
CA MET A 1 25.51 0.03 5.81
C MET A 1 24.05 0.00 6.22
N THR A 2 23.33 1.10 6.00
CA THR A 2 21.91 1.24 6.34
C THR A 2 21.07 0.44 5.34
N ALA A 3 20.90 -0.85 5.63
CA ALA A 3 20.10 -1.79 4.83
C ALA A 3 18.58 -1.59 4.97
N ASN A 4 18.13 -0.64 5.80
CA ASN A 4 16.72 -0.35 5.98
C ASN A 4 16.23 0.62 4.90
N ARG A 5 15.87 0.08 3.75
CA ARG A 5 15.20 0.84 2.67
C ARG A 5 13.70 0.78 2.92
N GLY A 6 13.18 1.77 3.65
CA GLY A 6 11.75 1.91 3.95
C GLY A 6 11.34 1.44 5.35
N THR A 7 10.16 1.89 5.78
CA THR A 7 9.53 1.44 7.03
C THR A 7 8.86 0.09 6.74
N GLN A 8 9.42 -0.99 7.29
CA GLN A 8 9.07 -2.39 6.95
C GLN A 8 7.56 -2.71 6.83
N PRO A 9 6.67 -2.19 7.69
CA PRO A 9 5.22 -2.39 7.57
C PRO A 9 4.59 -1.95 6.24
N TYR A 10 5.24 -1.06 5.49
CA TYR A 10 4.75 -0.56 4.20
C TYR A 10 5.56 -1.09 3.02
N SER A 11 6.61 -1.87 3.27
CA SER A 11 7.50 -2.36 2.23
C SER A 11 7.02 -3.72 1.70
N PRO A 12 6.90 -3.93 0.38
CA PRO A 12 6.55 -5.22 -0.19
C PRO A 12 7.70 -6.24 -0.04
N ILE A 13 7.41 -7.52 -0.30
CA ILE A 13 8.37 -8.62 -0.13
C ILE A 13 9.70 -8.38 -0.85
N GLU A 14 9.67 -7.76 -2.03
CA GLU A 14 10.87 -7.47 -2.83
C GLU A 14 11.79 -6.40 -2.24
N LEU A 15 11.30 -5.55 -1.33
CA LEU A 15 12.12 -4.63 -0.56
C LEU A 15 12.53 -5.21 0.80
N LEU A 16 11.80 -6.20 1.31
CA LEU A 16 12.10 -6.88 2.56
C LEU A 16 13.16 -7.99 2.41
N MET A 17 13.30 -8.56 1.21
CA MET A 17 14.28 -9.59 0.89
C MET A 17 15.36 -9.02 -0.04
N GLU A 18 16.61 -9.00 0.42
CA GLU A 18 17.75 -8.45 -0.34
C GLU A 18 17.89 -9.12 -1.72
N GLU A 19 17.58 -10.41 -1.80
CA GLU A 19 17.65 -11.24 -3.00
C GLU A 19 16.67 -10.80 -4.10
N LEU A 20 15.61 -10.08 -3.73
CA LEU A 20 14.57 -9.59 -4.65
C LEU A 20 14.76 -8.09 -4.99
N SER A 21 15.65 -7.40 -4.30
CA SER A 21 15.83 -5.93 -4.40
C SER A 21 16.34 -5.43 -5.74
N GLY A 22 16.78 -6.31 -6.65
CA GLY A 22 17.19 -5.96 -8.01
C GLY A 22 16.05 -5.98 -9.05
N ALA A 23 14.84 -6.38 -8.67
CA ALA A 23 13.73 -6.66 -9.59
C ALA A 23 12.42 -5.93 -9.20
N TYR A 24 12.53 -4.72 -8.66
CA TYR A 24 11.36 -3.90 -8.32
C TYR A 24 11.11 -2.80 -9.35
N ASP A 25 9.85 -2.47 -9.55
CA ASP A 25 9.35 -1.41 -10.41
C ASP A 25 8.56 -0.38 -9.58
N GLU A 26 7.86 0.55 -10.23
CA GLU A 26 7.02 1.55 -9.57
C GLU A 26 5.88 0.94 -8.73
N LYS A 27 5.55 -0.35 -8.89
CA LYS A 27 4.47 -0.99 -8.16
C LYS A 27 4.82 -1.26 -6.70
N VAL A 28 6.06 -1.03 -6.26
CA VAL A 28 6.39 -0.99 -4.82
C VAL A 28 5.64 0.09 -4.07
N ASP A 29 5.40 1.22 -4.73
CA ASP A 29 4.64 2.32 -4.15
C ASP A 29 3.16 1.95 -4.02
N ILE A 30 2.63 1.13 -4.94
CA ILE A 30 1.24 0.67 -4.89
C ILE A 30 0.97 -0.25 -3.70
N TRP A 31 1.95 -1.09 -3.33
CA TRP A 31 1.86 -1.86 -2.08
C TRP A 31 1.79 -0.92 -0.87
N SER A 32 2.69 0.06 -0.83
CA SER A 32 2.80 1.05 0.25
C SER A 32 1.50 1.85 0.41
N VAL A 33 0.89 2.28 -0.70
CA VAL A 33 -0.41 2.96 -0.73
C VAL A 33 -1.50 2.12 -0.09
N SER A 34 -1.55 0.82 -0.41
CA SER A 34 -2.59 -0.05 0.16
C SER A 34 -2.37 -0.37 1.64
N ALA A 35 -1.11 -0.54 2.07
CA ALA A 35 -0.79 -0.71 3.48
C ALA A 35 -1.16 0.54 4.29
N LEU A 36 -0.83 1.73 3.76
CA LEU A 36 -1.19 3.01 4.34
C LEU A 36 -2.71 3.22 4.37
N LEU A 37 -3.42 2.90 3.29
CA LEU A 37 -4.88 2.98 3.24
C LEU A 37 -5.53 2.17 4.37
N CYS A 38 -5.09 0.93 4.59
CA CYS A 38 -5.58 0.10 5.67
C CYS A 38 -5.28 0.69 7.06
N GLU A 39 -4.13 1.34 7.23
CA GLU A 39 -3.79 2.05 8.47
C GLU A 39 -4.61 3.32 8.65
N LEU A 40 -4.90 4.06 7.58
CA LEU A 40 -5.81 5.21 7.63
C LEU A 40 -7.22 4.78 8.01
N ILE A 41 -7.67 3.58 7.64
CA ILE A 41 -8.97 3.07 8.06
C ILE A 41 -8.94 2.65 9.53
N THR A 42 -7.96 1.83 9.92
CA THR A 42 -7.95 1.15 11.22
C THR A 42 -7.26 1.94 12.34
N GLY A 43 -6.34 2.83 12.01
CA GLY A 43 -5.43 3.49 12.95
C GLY A 43 -4.27 2.60 13.42
N HIS A 44 -4.07 1.43 12.83
CA HIS A 44 -2.97 0.50 13.13
C HIS A 44 -2.20 0.13 11.85
N GLN A 45 -0.90 -0.10 11.98
CA GLN A 45 -0.08 -0.66 10.92
C GLN A 45 -0.57 -2.04 10.50
N LEU A 46 -1.00 -2.19 9.25
CA LEU A 46 -1.54 -3.45 8.71
C LEU A 46 -0.55 -4.61 8.83
N PHE A 47 0.73 -4.36 8.52
CA PHE A 47 1.82 -5.34 8.62
C PHE A 47 2.82 -5.00 9.73
N GLY A 48 2.38 -4.24 10.73
CA GLY A 48 3.15 -4.00 11.94
C GLY A 48 3.09 -5.21 12.86
N ASN A 49 4.20 -5.52 13.54
CA ASN A 49 4.18 -6.45 14.67
C ASN A 49 5.28 -6.11 15.68
N GLU A 50 5.13 -6.64 16.90
CA GLU A 50 6.09 -6.44 18.00
C GLU A 50 7.47 -7.02 17.71
N SER A 51 7.55 -8.06 16.86
CA SER A 51 8.80 -8.73 16.48
C SER A 51 9.60 -7.99 15.38
N GLY A 52 9.04 -6.94 14.79
CA GLY A 52 9.56 -6.27 13.59
C GLY A 52 9.47 -7.06 12.28
N ASN A 53 9.05 -8.33 12.26
CA ASN A 53 9.04 -9.12 11.02
C ASN A 53 7.75 -8.92 10.20
N SER A 54 7.68 -7.84 9.42
CA SER A 54 6.50 -7.55 8.58
C SER A 54 6.18 -8.64 7.57
N LEU A 55 7.19 -9.32 7.00
CA LEU A 55 6.99 -10.39 6.00
C LEU A 55 6.09 -11.52 6.54
N LYS A 56 6.28 -11.92 7.81
CA LYS A 56 5.42 -12.94 8.43
C LYS A 56 3.94 -12.51 8.45
N VAL A 57 3.66 -11.26 8.82
CA VAL A 57 2.28 -10.72 8.84
C VAL A 57 1.70 -10.63 7.44
N GLN A 58 2.52 -10.21 6.47
CA GLN A 58 2.12 -10.18 5.06
C GLN A 58 1.68 -11.56 4.60
N ILE A 59 2.44 -12.62 4.91
CA ILE A 59 2.08 -14.00 4.52
C ILE A 59 0.85 -14.51 5.29
N GLU A 60 0.68 -14.13 6.56
CA GLU A 60 -0.54 -14.43 7.34
C GLU A 60 -1.81 -13.81 6.75
N TYR A 61 -1.72 -12.62 6.14
CA TYR A 61 -2.88 -11.88 5.62
C TYR A 61 -3.10 -12.11 4.13
N CYS A 62 -2.05 -11.96 3.33
CA CYS A 62 -2.08 -12.08 1.87
C CYS A 62 -2.12 -13.54 1.40
N GLY A 63 -1.74 -14.50 2.25
CA GLY A 63 -1.75 -15.93 1.96
C GLY A 63 -0.41 -16.45 1.45
N GLN A 64 -0.45 -17.58 0.75
CA GLN A 64 0.72 -18.21 0.17
C GLN A 64 1.41 -17.30 -0.86
N VAL A 65 2.74 -17.28 -0.85
CA VAL A 65 3.54 -16.53 -1.82
C VAL A 65 3.57 -17.28 -3.15
N ASP A 66 3.43 -16.56 -4.26
CA ASP A 66 3.46 -17.13 -5.60
C ASP A 66 4.79 -17.86 -5.89
N GLN A 67 4.71 -19.04 -6.51
CA GLN A 67 5.90 -19.82 -6.85
C GLN A 67 6.86 -19.03 -7.76
N VAL A 68 6.33 -18.18 -8.64
CA VAL A 68 7.12 -17.29 -9.50
C VAL A 68 7.99 -16.33 -8.67
N VAL A 69 7.51 -15.85 -7.53
CA VAL A 69 8.27 -15.00 -6.61
C VAL A 69 9.27 -15.84 -5.82
N ILE A 70 8.85 -16.99 -5.29
CA ILE A 70 9.74 -17.92 -4.55
C ILE A 70 10.93 -18.34 -5.42
N ASN A 71 10.69 -18.64 -6.69
CA ASN A 71 11.72 -19.10 -7.63
C ASN A 71 12.75 -18.00 -7.99
N LYS A 72 12.45 -16.73 -7.74
CA LYS A 72 13.41 -15.62 -7.92
C LYS A 72 14.44 -15.55 -6.78
N ILE A 73 14.24 -16.26 -5.68
CA ILE A 73 15.15 -16.24 -4.52
C ILE A 73 16.34 -17.16 -4.80
N GLY A 74 17.53 -16.56 -4.93
CA GLY A 74 18.76 -17.29 -5.26
C GLY A 74 19.30 -18.16 -4.12
N LYS A 75 19.15 -17.73 -2.86
CA LYS A 75 19.63 -18.50 -1.70
C LYS A 75 18.67 -19.64 -1.39
N GLU A 76 19.16 -20.88 -1.48
CA GLU A 76 18.35 -22.09 -1.30
C GLU A 76 17.67 -22.13 0.08
N MET A 77 18.39 -21.75 1.14
CA MET A 77 17.86 -21.75 2.50
C MET A 77 16.69 -20.76 2.65
N ASP A 78 16.82 -19.54 2.14
CA ASP A 78 15.77 -18.52 2.22
C ASP A 78 14.55 -18.89 1.38
N ARG A 79 14.79 -19.43 0.18
CA ARG A 79 13.74 -19.97 -0.70
C ARG A 79 12.95 -21.05 0.02
N ARG A 80 13.63 -22.05 0.58
CA ARG A 80 13.01 -23.17 1.32
C ARG A 80 12.26 -22.68 2.55
N ASN A 81 12.83 -21.75 3.32
CA ASN A 81 12.19 -21.19 4.51
C ASN A 81 10.90 -20.43 4.16
N LEU A 82 10.95 -19.59 3.11
CA LEU A 82 9.77 -18.85 2.64
C LEU A 82 8.68 -19.80 2.12
N GLU A 83 9.07 -20.80 1.33
CA GLU A 83 8.17 -21.81 0.79
C GLU A 83 7.50 -22.61 1.92
N LEU A 84 8.29 -23.14 2.85
CA LEU A 84 7.77 -23.88 4.02
C LEU A 84 6.82 -23.03 4.87
N TYR A 85 7.16 -21.76 5.12
CA TYR A 85 6.33 -20.90 5.94
C TYR A 85 5.03 -20.48 5.23
N SER A 86 5.08 -20.24 3.91
CA SER A 86 3.93 -19.71 3.15
C SER A 86 2.98 -20.78 2.63
N THR A 87 3.43 -22.03 2.46
CA THR A 87 2.64 -23.13 1.90
C THR A 87 1.35 -23.36 2.69
N GLY A 88 0.22 -23.42 1.98
CA GLY A 88 -1.10 -23.72 2.55
C GLY A 88 -1.79 -22.54 3.24
N LYS A 89 -1.14 -21.37 3.34
CA LYS A 89 -1.79 -20.18 3.89
C LYS A 89 -2.81 -19.62 2.92
N LYS A 90 -4.00 -19.29 3.46
CA LYS A 90 -5.09 -18.69 2.71
C LYS A 90 -5.09 -17.17 2.88
N ARG A 91 -5.33 -16.46 1.79
CA ARG A 91 -5.58 -15.02 1.83
C ARG A 91 -6.83 -14.76 2.69
N ARG A 92 -6.72 -13.84 3.63
CA ARG A 92 -7.81 -13.41 4.51
C ARG A 92 -8.67 -12.35 3.81
N ASP A 93 -9.92 -12.22 4.23
CA ASP A 93 -10.76 -11.09 3.78
C ASP A 93 -10.31 -9.81 4.49
N PHE A 94 -9.73 -8.88 3.72
CA PHE A 94 -9.28 -7.60 4.24
C PHE A 94 -10.42 -6.76 4.79
N ILE A 95 -11.65 -6.87 4.28
CA ILE A 95 -12.79 -6.15 4.86
C ILE A 95 -13.03 -6.60 6.31
N GLN A 96 -12.99 -7.91 6.55
CA GLN A 96 -13.14 -8.47 7.89
C GLN A 96 -11.99 -8.00 8.81
N ILE A 97 -10.75 -8.00 8.31
CA ILE A 97 -9.59 -7.49 9.07
C ILE A 97 -9.79 -6.02 9.44
N LEU A 98 -10.15 -5.17 8.48
CA LEU A 98 -10.35 -3.74 8.70
C LEU A 98 -11.42 -3.47 9.77
N ARG A 99 -12.55 -4.18 9.68
CA ARG A 99 -13.64 -4.09 10.67
C ARG A 99 -13.20 -4.54 12.07
N SER A 100 -12.46 -5.64 12.18
CA SER A 100 -12.08 -6.20 13.48
C SER A 100 -10.90 -5.50 14.16
N THR A 101 -10.10 -4.71 13.42
CA THR A 101 -8.86 -4.08 13.92
C THR A 101 -8.96 -2.56 14.07
N MET A 102 -10.13 -1.99 13.77
CA MET A 102 -10.37 -0.55 13.87
C MET A 102 -10.24 -0.07 15.32
N LYS A 103 -9.38 0.94 15.53
CA LYS A 103 -9.27 1.62 16.83
C LYS A 103 -10.60 2.26 17.24
N PRO A 104 -10.90 2.33 18.54
CA PRO A 104 -11.97 3.20 19.00
C PRO A 104 -11.67 4.67 18.66
N ASN A 105 -12.71 5.49 18.56
CA ASN A 105 -12.63 6.94 18.31
C ASN A 105 -12.04 7.34 16.95
N ARG A 106 -12.15 6.48 15.93
CA ARG A 106 -11.94 6.88 14.53
C ARG A 106 -13.21 7.60 14.04
N ASN A 107 -13.03 8.57 13.15
CA ASN A 107 -14.15 9.21 12.43
C ASN A 107 -14.70 8.35 11.28
N ILE A 108 -14.11 7.17 11.05
CA ILE A 108 -14.55 6.19 10.05
C ILE A 108 -15.41 5.16 10.78
N LYS A 109 -16.64 4.95 10.31
CA LYS A 109 -17.61 4.00 10.84
C LYS A 109 -17.68 2.76 9.95
N ASP A 110 -18.22 1.68 10.50
CA ASP A 110 -18.48 0.46 9.74
C ASP A 110 -19.40 0.70 8.53
N SER A 111 -20.36 1.62 8.66
CA SER A 111 -21.24 2.05 7.57
C SER A 111 -20.47 2.66 6.40
N ASP A 112 -19.38 3.39 6.67
CA ASP A 112 -18.58 4.05 5.63
C ASP A 112 -17.81 3.01 4.81
N ILE A 113 -17.36 1.93 5.45
CA ILE A 113 -16.75 0.77 4.79
C ILE A 113 -17.81 0.03 3.97
N LEU A 114 -18.99 -0.22 4.55
CA LEU A 114 -20.06 -1.00 3.91
C LEU A 114 -20.52 -0.38 2.59
N VAL A 115 -20.65 0.95 2.52
CA VAL A 115 -21.11 1.68 1.33
C VAL A 115 -20.20 1.45 0.12
N ASN A 116 -18.89 1.25 0.33
CA ASN A 116 -17.91 1.07 -0.75
C ASN A 116 -17.17 -0.27 -0.64
N GLU A 117 -17.77 -1.27 0.01
CA GLU A 117 -17.11 -2.51 0.43
C GLU A 117 -16.48 -3.26 -0.75
N ASP A 118 -17.25 -3.46 -1.83
CA ASP A 118 -16.80 -4.23 -2.98
C ASP A 118 -15.64 -3.55 -3.71
N ASN A 119 -15.71 -2.23 -3.89
CA ASN A 119 -14.62 -1.48 -4.52
C ASN A 119 -13.38 -1.45 -3.63
N LEU A 120 -13.54 -1.25 -2.31
CA LEU A 120 -12.42 -1.28 -1.36
C LEU A 120 -11.76 -2.66 -1.33
N ARG A 121 -12.56 -3.73 -1.28
CA ARG A 121 -12.09 -5.12 -1.33
C ARG A 121 -11.34 -5.40 -2.62
N ALA A 122 -11.92 -5.02 -3.76
CA ALA A 122 -11.31 -5.21 -5.07
C ALA A 122 -10.00 -4.42 -5.20
N PHE A 123 -9.95 -3.18 -4.70
CA PHE A 123 -8.75 -2.34 -4.71
C PHE A 123 -7.62 -3.01 -3.92
N ILE A 124 -7.87 -3.33 -2.64
CA ILE A 124 -6.88 -3.96 -1.75
C ILE A 124 -6.41 -5.32 -2.32
N ASN A 125 -7.32 -6.10 -2.89
CA ASN A 125 -6.96 -7.38 -3.50
C ASN A 125 -6.09 -7.22 -4.74
N GLN A 126 -6.21 -6.14 -5.51
CA GLN A 126 -5.38 -5.91 -6.69
C GLN A 126 -4.04 -5.23 -6.34
N THR A 127 -3.94 -4.51 -5.23
CA THR A 127 -2.70 -3.83 -4.79
C THR A 127 -1.81 -4.67 -3.87
N LEU A 128 -2.37 -5.50 -2.99
CA LEU A 128 -1.59 -6.35 -2.06
C LEU A 128 -1.32 -7.74 -2.66
N GLN A 129 -0.54 -7.75 -3.74
CA GLN A 129 -0.07 -8.94 -4.45
C GLN A 129 1.44 -9.12 -4.27
N PHE A 130 1.86 -10.35 -3.95
CA PHE A 130 3.28 -10.67 -3.79
C PHE A 130 4.03 -10.60 -5.11
N ASP A 131 3.43 -11.08 -6.19
CA ASP A 131 3.97 -10.93 -7.53
C ASP A 131 3.72 -9.50 -8.06
N PRO A 132 4.78 -8.68 -8.30
CA PRO A 132 4.61 -7.34 -8.86
C PRO A 132 3.88 -7.34 -10.21
N GLU A 133 4.05 -8.39 -11.03
CA GLU A 133 3.37 -8.49 -12.33
C GLU A 133 1.84 -8.63 -12.21
N ARG A 134 1.37 -9.16 -11.07
CA ARG A 134 -0.06 -9.25 -10.74
C ARG A 134 -0.56 -8.04 -9.98
N ARG A 135 0.35 -7.20 -9.48
CA ARG A 135 0.02 -6.00 -8.72
C ARG A 135 -0.52 -4.94 -9.66
N MET A 136 -1.57 -4.25 -9.23
CA MET A 136 -2.14 -3.13 -9.97
C MET A 136 -1.09 -2.04 -10.21
N SER A 137 -1.07 -1.45 -11.41
CA SER A 137 -0.24 -0.28 -11.70
C SER A 137 -0.88 1.01 -11.16
N ALA A 138 -0.10 2.08 -11.08
CA ALA A 138 -0.60 3.40 -10.69
C ALA A 138 -1.76 3.87 -11.57
N ASP A 139 -1.63 3.77 -12.89
CA ASP A 139 -2.68 4.18 -13.84
C ASP A 139 -4.00 3.42 -13.61
N ARG A 140 -3.90 2.11 -13.37
CA ARG A 140 -5.07 1.28 -13.06
C ARG A 140 -5.66 1.60 -11.70
N ALA A 141 -4.83 1.93 -10.71
CA ALA A 141 -5.27 2.35 -9.39
C ALA A 141 -6.08 3.66 -9.48
N LEU A 142 -5.56 4.67 -10.20
CA LEU A 142 -6.24 5.94 -10.43
C LEU A 142 -7.58 5.78 -11.17
N ALA A 143 -7.65 4.83 -12.11
CA ALA A 143 -8.89 4.50 -12.81
C ALA A 143 -9.88 3.65 -11.98
N HIS A 144 -9.46 3.13 -10.82
CA HIS A 144 -10.27 2.20 -10.04
C HIS A 144 -11.48 2.90 -9.40
N PRO A 145 -12.70 2.31 -9.42
CA PRO A 145 -13.90 2.92 -8.85
C PRO A 145 -13.78 3.36 -7.38
N PHE A 146 -12.92 2.68 -6.61
CA PHE A 146 -12.59 3.07 -5.23
C PHE A 146 -11.97 4.47 -5.12
N LEU A 147 -11.03 4.82 -6.02
CA LEU A 147 -10.36 6.12 -6.04
C LEU A 147 -11.07 7.14 -6.94
N ARG A 148 -12.01 6.69 -7.77
CA ARG A 148 -12.83 7.53 -8.64
C ARG A 148 -13.89 8.30 -7.85
N SER A 149 -13.44 9.18 -6.97
CA SER A 149 -14.24 10.27 -6.42
C SER A 149 -14.26 11.42 -7.42
N THR A 150 -15.35 12.18 -7.49
CA THR A 150 -15.29 13.55 -8.03
C THR A 150 -14.24 14.30 -7.22
N GLU A 151 -13.19 14.80 -7.87
CA GLU A 151 -12.08 15.44 -7.17
C GLU A 151 -12.59 16.67 -6.40
N PRO A 152 -12.46 16.72 -5.07
CA PRO A 152 -12.62 17.96 -4.31
C PRO A 152 -11.49 18.96 -4.61
N TRP A 153 -10.40 18.51 -5.24
CA TRP A 153 -9.14 19.22 -5.36
C TRP A 153 -8.66 19.38 -6.80
N GLU A 154 -9.54 19.55 -7.80
CA GLU A 154 -9.12 20.15 -9.06
C GLU A 154 -8.50 21.55 -8.75
N ARG A 155 -7.22 21.56 -8.38
CA ARG A 155 -6.32 22.67 -8.55
C ARG A 155 -6.03 22.67 -10.03
N ALA A 156 -7.06 23.03 -10.80
CA ALA A 156 -6.88 23.44 -12.16
C ALA A 156 -5.94 24.64 -12.09
N LEU A 157 -4.65 24.39 -12.34
CA LEU A 157 -3.79 25.48 -12.75
C LEU A 157 -4.43 26.08 -14.00
N PRO A 158 -4.53 27.41 -14.08
CA PRO A 158 -4.94 28.07 -15.32
C PRO A 158 -4.21 27.44 -16.51
N PRO A 159 -4.89 27.18 -17.64
CA PRO A 159 -4.25 26.59 -18.82
C PRO A 159 -3.13 27.48 -19.39
N ASN A 160 -3.13 28.77 -19.04
CA ASN A 160 -2.08 29.72 -19.35
C ASN A 160 -0.92 29.62 -18.33
N GLU A 161 0.29 29.44 -18.83
CA GLU A 161 1.50 29.27 -18.02
C GLU A 161 1.80 30.49 -17.13
N GLU A 162 1.62 31.72 -17.62
CA GLU A 162 1.85 32.93 -16.82
C GLU A 162 0.85 33.01 -15.66
N GLU A 163 -0.43 32.71 -15.92
CA GLU A 163 -1.47 32.69 -14.88
C GLU A 163 -1.25 31.56 -13.86
N ALA A 164 -0.80 30.39 -14.31
CA ALA A 164 -0.44 29.27 -13.45
C ALA A 164 0.73 29.60 -12.53
N LEU A 165 1.79 30.22 -13.07
CA LEU A 165 2.95 30.65 -12.30
C LEU A 165 2.57 31.71 -11.27
N LEU A 166 1.67 32.64 -11.62
CA LEU A 166 1.20 33.68 -10.72
C LEU A 166 0.33 33.10 -9.59
N SER A 167 -0.55 32.15 -9.91
CA SER A 167 -1.35 31.40 -8.94
C SER A 167 -0.46 30.61 -7.97
N LEU A 168 0.52 29.86 -8.49
CA LEU A 168 1.48 29.12 -7.67
C LEU A 168 2.29 30.03 -6.76
N ARG A 169 2.80 31.15 -7.29
CA ARG A 169 3.55 32.13 -6.52
C ARG A 169 2.71 32.69 -5.35
N ASN A 170 1.44 32.99 -5.59
CA ASN A 170 0.53 33.49 -4.56
C ASN A 170 0.26 32.43 -3.48
N HIS A 171 0.03 31.18 -3.86
CA HIS A 171 -0.14 30.09 -2.90
C HIS A 171 1.11 29.89 -2.03
N ILE A 172 2.29 29.86 -2.64
CA ILE A 172 3.57 29.72 -1.91
C ILE A 172 3.76 30.88 -0.92
N TRP A 173 3.49 32.13 -1.35
CA TRP A 173 3.61 33.29 -0.46
C TRP A 173 2.64 33.26 0.70
N ASN A 174 1.40 32.80 0.48
CA ASN A 174 0.41 32.68 1.55
C ASN A 174 0.83 31.66 2.61
N GLU A 175 1.39 30.52 2.21
CA GLU A 175 1.90 29.49 3.13
C GLU A 175 3.13 30.00 3.92
N ILE A 176 4.07 30.68 3.25
CA ILE A 176 5.24 31.28 3.91
C ILE A 176 4.81 32.27 5.00
N ASN A 177 3.82 33.12 4.71
CA ASN A 177 3.35 34.16 5.62
C ASN A 177 2.43 33.66 6.75
N GLN A 178 1.82 32.48 6.60
CA GLN A 178 1.04 31.85 7.68
C GLN A 178 1.91 31.09 8.68
N THR A 179 3.16 30.78 8.31
CA THR A 179 4.11 30.02 9.14
C THR A 179 5.11 30.93 9.89
N ALA A 180 4.94 32.25 9.82
CA ALA A 180 5.74 33.28 10.49
C ALA A 180 4.91 34.03 11.55
#